data_AF-A0A089LHP1-F1
#
_entry.id   AF-A0A089LHP1-F1
#
_cell.length_a   1.000
_cell.length_b   1.000
_cell.length_c   1.000
_cell.angle_alpha   90.00
_cell.angle_beta   90.00
_cell.angle_gamma   90.00
#
_symmetry.space_group_name_H-M   'P 1'
#
loop_
_entity.id
_entity.type
_entity.pdbx_description
1 polymer ?
#
loop_
_entity_poly.entity_id
_entity_poly.type
_entity_poly.pdbx_seq_one_letter_code
_entity_poly.pdbx_strand_id
1 'polypeptide(L)' 'MKILGIYVLLAVLTLLLITLVDVLSGVSLATSMHSLSTVFATTTLQELICMLIFGALPLIQVVAGAVKRSRSR' A
#
# COMPACT_ATOMS: atom_id res chain seq x y z
N MET A 1 -8.84 -14.69 -2.88
CA MET A 1 -8.36 -13.94 -4.07
C MET A 1 -9.09 -12.61 -4.26
N LYS A 2 -10.41 -12.49 -4.00
CA LYS A 2 -11.14 -11.21 -4.12
C LYS A 2 -10.66 -10.14 -3.13
N ILE A 3 -10.39 -10.52 -1.87
CA ILE A 3 -9.96 -9.58 -0.82
C ILE A 3 -8.62 -8.91 -1.16
N LEU A 4 -7.63 -9.69 -1.61
CA LEU A 4 -6.31 -9.16 -1.97
C LEU A 4 -6.39 -8.19 -3.14
N GLY A 5 -7.21 -8.52 -4.15
CA GLY A 5 -7.46 -7.63 -5.28
C GLY A 5 -8.05 -6.29 -4.85
N ILE A 6 -8.94 -6.29 -3.86
CA ILE A 6 -9.50 -5.04 -3.29
C ILE A 6 -8.41 -4.21 -2.60
N TYR A 7 -7.51 -4.83 -1.82
CA TYR A 7 -6.41 -4.11 -1.17
C TYR A 7 -5.43 -3.50 -2.18
N VAL A 8 -5.07 -4.24 -3.24
CA VAL A 8 -4.22 -3.73 -4.32
C VAL A 8 -4.92 -2.59 -5.07
N LEU A 9 -6.20 -2.74 -5.38
CA LEU A 9 -6.99 -1.68 -6.02
C LEU A 9 -7.04 -0.43 -5.16
N LEU A 10 -7.28 -0.56 -3.84
CA LEU A 10 -7.28 0.57 -2.92
C LEU A 10 -5.93 1.28 -2.89
N ALA A 11 -4.82 0.53 -2.85
CA ALA A 11 -3.48 1.11 -2.83
C ALA A 11 -3.21 1.94 -4.10
N VAL A 12 -3.58 1.40 -5.28
CA VAL A 12 -3.48 2.13 -6.55
C VAL A 12 -4.37 3.37 -6.55
N LEU A 13 -5.61 3.26 -6.07
CA LEU A 13 -6.56 4.37 -6.02
C LEU A 13 -6.05 5.51 -5.13
N THR A 14 -5.48 5.17 -3.96
CA THR A 14 -4.89 6.13 -3.03
C THR A 14 -3.68 6.83 -3.65
N LEU A 15 -2.80 6.08 -4.31
CA LEU A 15 -1.62 6.65 -4.97
C LEU A 15 -2.03 7.60 -6.10
N LEU A 16 -3.04 7.21 -6.89
CA LEU A 16 -3.60 8.04 -7.96
C LEU A 16 -4.22 9.31 -7.37
N LEU A 17 -5.04 9.21 -6.32
CA LEU A 17 -5.62 10.38 -5.64
C LEU A 17 -4.57 11.35 -5.13
N ILE A 18 -3.52 10.87 -4.46
CA ILE A 18 -2.42 11.71 -3.95
C ILE A 18 -1.77 12.46 -5.11
N THR A 19 -1.38 11.75 -6.17
CA THR A 19 -0.75 12.39 -7.34
C THR A 19 -1.69 13.35 -8.07
N LEU A 20 -2.98 13.03 -8.14
CA LEU A 20 -3.99 13.87 -8.78
C LEU A 20 -4.19 15.18 -8.01
N VAL A 21 -4.32 15.09 -6.68
CA VAL A 21 -4.47 16.26 -5.79
C VAL A 21 -3.28 17.19 -5.95
N ASP A 22 -2.05 16.65 -5.89
CA ASP A 22 -0.85 17.46 -6.06
C ASP A 22 -0.80 18.17 -7.42
N VAL A 23 -1.13 17.47 -8.51
CA VAL A 23 -1.17 18.05 -9.87
C VAL A 23 -2.25 19.14 -9.97
N LEU A 24 -3.43 18.91 -9.39
CA LEU A 24 -4.49 19.92 -9.32
C LEU A 24 -4.09 21.13 -8.47
N SER A 25 -3.22 20.93 -7.49
CA SER A 25 -2.60 22.00 -6.69
C SER A 25 -1.45 22.71 -7.41
N GLY A 26 -1.14 22.35 -8.66
CA GLY A 26 -0.10 22.98 -9.48
C GLY A 26 1.31 22.40 -9.25
N VAL A 27 1.44 21.32 -8.49
CA VAL A 27 2.71 20.60 -8.30
C VAL A 27 2.97 19.72 -9.52
N SER A 28 4.20 19.71 -10.02
CA SER A 28 4.55 18.83 -11.14
C SER A 28 4.55 17.36 -10.70
N LEU A 29 4.16 16.45 -11.61
CA LEU A 29 4.22 15.00 -11.38
C LEU A 29 5.60 14.52 -10.89
N ALA A 30 6.68 15.09 -11.42
CA ALA A 30 8.04 14.77 -11.00
C ALA A 30 8.31 15.20 -9.55
N THR A 31 7.80 16.36 -9.15
CA THR A 31 7.91 16.85 -7.77
C THR A 31 7.07 16.00 -6.81
N SER A 32 5.86 15.58 -7.18
CA SER A 32 5.05 14.66 -6.37
C SER A 32 5.71 13.30 -6.15
N MET A 33 6.30 12.73 -7.21
CA MET A 33 7.05 11.48 -7.11
C MET A 33 8.30 11.65 -6.23
N HIS A 34 8.99 12.79 -6.36
CA HIS A 34 10.12 13.13 -5.49
C HIS A 34 9.68 13.27 -4.03
N SER A 35 8.56 13.93 -3.75
CA SER A 35 7.98 14.06 -2.41
C SER A 35 7.68 12.70 -1.79
N LEU A 36 7.05 11.78 -2.55
CA LEU A 36 6.85 10.40 -2.11
C LEU A 36 8.18 9.70 -1.79
N SER A 37 9.19 9.84 -2.67
CA SER A 37 10.52 9.28 -2.43
C SER A 37 11.18 9.85 -1.17
N THR A 38 11.06 11.16 -0.92
CA THR A 38 11.61 11.78 0.28
C THR A 38 10.92 11.31 1.54
N VAL A 39 9.60 11.11 1.52
CA VAL A 39 8.85 10.55 2.66
C VAL A 39 9.37 9.15 3.01
N PHE A 40 9.60 8.29 2.01
CA PHE A 40 10.20 6.98 2.24
C PHE A 40 11.65 7.06 2.73
N ALA A 41 12.42 8.04 2.26
CA ALA A 41 13.81 8.25 2.69
C ALA A 41 13.91 8.79 4.14
N THR A 42 12.93 9.58 4.59
CA THR A 42 12.87 10.12 5.96
C THR A 42 12.09 9.22 6.92
N THR A 43 11.53 8.12 6.44
CA THR A 43 10.78 7.17 7.27
C THR A 43 11.72 6.55 8.30
N THR A 44 11.36 6.66 9.57
CA THR A 44 12.14 6.08 10.66
C THR A 44 12.00 4.55 10.69
N LEU A 45 12.94 3.86 11.33
CA LEU A 45 12.93 2.40 11.42
C LEU A 45 11.64 1.87 12.09
N GLN A 46 11.11 2.60 13.08
CA GLN A 46 9.85 2.25 13.73
C GLN A 46 8.67 2.34 12.76
N GLU A 47 8.55 3.42 12.01
CA GLU A 47 7.48 3.62 11.02
C GLU A 47 7.55 2.56 9.91
N LEU A 48 8.77 2.22 9.48
CA LEU A 48 9.00 1.16 8.49
C LEU A 48 8.47 -0.19 8.99
N ILE A 49 8.77 -0.57 10.24
CA ILE A 49 8.26 -1.81 10.84
C ILE A 49 6.73 -1.79 10.89
N CYS A 50 6.12 -0.68 11.30
CA CYS A 50 4.66 -0.55 11.31
C CYS A 50 4.06 -0.70 9.90
N MET A 51 4.62 -0.04 8.89
CA MET A 51 4.17 -0.17 7.50
C MET A 51 4.28 -1.60 6.99
N LEU A 52 5.36 -2.31 7.31
CA LEU A 52 5.55 -3.71 6.92
C LEU A 52 4.52 -4.63 7.57
N ILE A 53 4.25 -4.46 8.87
CA ILE A 53 3.24 -5.28 9.58
C ILE A 53 1.85 -5.04 8.96
N PHE A 54 1.43 -3.79 8.80
CA PHE A 54 0.12 -3.46 8.25
C PHE A 54 0.00 -3.83 6.76
N GLY A 55 1.07 -3.69 5.98
CA GLY A 55 1.13 -4.12 4.58
C GLY A 55 1.10 -5.65 4.41
N ALA A 56 1.67 -6.39 5.37
CA ALA A 56 1.67 -7.85 5.35
C ALA A 56 0.35 -8.48 5.84
N LEU A 57 -0.44 -7.79 6.67
CA LEU A 57 -1.74 -8.27 7.16
C LEU A 57 -2.67 -8.84 6.07
N PRO A 58 -2.95 -8.13 4.94
CA PRO A 58 -3.80 -8.68 3.88
C PRO A 58 -3.20 -9.95 3.24
N LEU A 59 -1.87 -10.08 3.18
CA LEU A 59 -1.19 -11.29 2.70
C LEU A 59 -1.36 -12.45 3.69
N ILE A 60 -1.19 -12.18 4.99
CA ILE A 60 -1.39 -13.17 6.05
C ILE A 60 -2.83 -13.70 6.03
N GLN A 61 -3.84 -12.84 5.84
CA GLN A 61 -5.24 -13.26 5.75
C GLN A 61 -5.49 -14.17 4.53
N VAL A 62 -4.85 -13.88 3.40
CA VAL A 62 -4.96 -14.71 2.19
C VAL A 62 -4.34 -16.08 2.41
N VAL A 63 -3.14 -16.14 3.00
CA VAL A 63 -2.44 -17.39 3.30
C VAL A 63 -3.21 -18.21 4.33
N ALA A 64 -3.68 -17.59 5.43
CA ALA A 64 -4.47 -18.26 6.45
C ALA A 64 -5.78 -18.84 5.87
N GLY A 65 -6.46 -18.09 4.99
CA GLY A 65 -7.65 -18.56 4.29
C GLY A 65 -7.37 -19.73 3.34
N ALA A 66 -6.24 -19.73 2.64
CA ALA A 66 -5.82 -20.82 1.76
C ALA A 66 -5.48 -22.09 2.56
N VAL A 67 -4.72 -21.96 3.66
CA VAL A 67 -4.36 -23.07 4.55
C VAL A 67 -5.60 -23.68 5.20
N LYS A 68 -6.53 -22.86 5.71
CA LYS A 68 -7.79 -23.35 6.29
C LYS A 68 -8.62 -24.14 5.27
N ARG A 69 -8.68 -23.67 4.01
CA ARG A 69 -9.40 -24.35 2.93
C ARG A 69 -8.72 -25.66 2.51
N SER A 70 -7.39 -25.73 2.57
CA SER A 70 -6.62 -26.95 2.29
C SER A 70 -6.73 -27.99 3.40
N ARG A 71 -6.97 -27.59 4.66
CA ARG A 71 -7.09 -28.51 5.80
C ARG A 71 -8.52 -29.04 6.00
N SER A 72 -9.51 -28.43 5.36
CA SER A 72 -10.94 -28.81 5.42
C SER A 72 -11.40 -29.68 4.24
N ARG A 73 -10.52 -29.94 3.27
CA ARG A 73 -10.69 -30.94 2.22
C ARG A 73 -9.84 -32.16 2.58
#